data_AF-A0A7S4DYC6-F1
#
_entry.id   AF-A0A7S4DYC6-F1
#
_cell.length_a   1.000
_cell.length_b   1.000
_cell.length_c   1.000
_cell.angle_alpha   90.00
_cell.angle_beta   90.00
_cell.angle_gamma   90.00
#
_symmetry.space_group_name_H-M   'P 1'
#
loop_
_entity.id
_entity.type
_entity.pdbx_description
1 polymer ?
#
loop_
_entity_poly.entity_id
_entity_poly.type
_entity_poly.pdbx_seq_one_letter_code
_entity_poly.pdbx_strand_id
1 'polypeptide(L)'
;MSQAAVQRLYGTSNKEKKDGYNQPFKAVVKGNETQEKKEIWDGDEVPETEVVADDNEEDDREEPDYEILYKQSVGAEDVYMNMGFKDLSSMSCDKIVIKIKLPDTPINKVDVTLTSSTLLVRCPKYKLYLELPRQVQDKEGKAEFDSKKSDLKLTIPIVQRSMKQVIEEDY
;
A
#
# COMPACT_ATOMS: atom_id res chain seq x y z
N MET A 1 -33.86 19.34 84.34
CA MET A 1 -34.49 20.29 83.40
C MET A 1 -34.74 19.53 82.10
N SER A 2 -35.89 19.45 81.46
CA SER A 2 -37.23 20.00 81.65
C SER A 2 -38.19 19.19 80.75
N GLN A 3 -39.40 18.91 81.24
CA GLN A 3 -40.72 18.81 80.56
C GLN A 3 -40.78 18.22 79.12
N ALA A 4 -41.43 17.08 78.88
CA ALA A 4 -42.88 16.83 78.80
C ALA A 4 -43.59 17.45 77.57
N ALA A 5 -44.39 16.61 76.87
CA ALA A 5 -45.52 16.86 75.95
C ALA A 5 -45.37 16.02 74.64
N VAL A 6 -46.07 14.89 74.43
CA VAL A 6 -47.51 14.63 74.21
C VAL A 6 -47.95 14.75 72.72
N GLN A 7 -48.53 13.62 72.25
CA GLN A 7 -49.51 13.42 71.16
C GLN A 7 -49.10 13.48 69.68
N ARG A 8 -49.35 12.36 68.96
CA ARG A 8 -50.49 12.13 68.02
C ARG A 8 -50.32 10.71 67.41
N LEU A 9 -51.13 9.71 67.77
CA LEU A 9 -52.40 9.31 67.10
C LEU A 9 -52.31 9.47 65.59
N TYR A 10 -52.18 8.39 64.79
CA TYR A 10 -52.89 7.93 63.57
C TYR A 10 -52.16 6.61 63.18
N GLY A 11 -52.76 5.44 63.00
CA GLY A 11 -53.84 5.12 62.06
C GLY A 11 -53.25 4.43 60.82
N THR A 12 -53.40 3.12 60.75
CA THR A 12 -53.04 2.13 59.71
C THR A 12 -53.11 2.57 58.24
N SER A 13 -52.18 2.10 57.40
CA SER A 13 -52.49 1.75 56.01
C SER A 13 -51.53 0.71 55.44
N ASN A 14 -52.08 -0.46 55.15
CA ASN A 14 -51.46 -1.57 54.47
C ASN A 14 -51.48 -1.29 52.95
N LYS A 15 -50.36 -1.46 52.25
CA LYS A 15 -50.33 -1.65 50.79
C LYS A 15 -49.18 -2.59 50.43
N GLU A 16 -49.53 -3.86 50.24
CA GLU A 16 -48.74 -4.81 49.45
C GLU A 16 -48.43 -4.22 48.07
N LYS A 17 -47.16 -4.33 47.65
CA LYS A 17 -46.77 -4.27 46.23
C LYS A 17 -45.69 -5.32 45.95
N LYS A 18 -46.19 -6.48 45.51
CA LYS A 18 -45.68 -7.40 44.47
C LYS A 18 -44.16 -7.48 44.28
N ASP A 19 -43.60 -8.57 44.78
CA ASP A 19 -42.30 -9.10 44.37
C ASP A 19 -42.33 -9.54 42.90
N GLY A 20 -41.76 -8.71 42.02
CA GLY A 20 -41.51 -9.04 40.63
C GLY A 20 -40.08 -9.57 40.45
N TYR A 21 -39.97 -10.89 40.31
CA TYR A 21 -38.90 -11.63 39.64
C TYR A 21 -37.45 -11.19 39.88
N ASN A 22 -36.89 -11.56 41.03
CA ASN A 22 -35.45 -11.76 41.15
C ASN A 22 -35.11 -13.21 40.76
N GLN A 23 -34.84 -13.44 39.47
CA GLN A 23 -33.99 -14.55 39.05
C GLN A 23 -33.06 -14.06 37.94
N PRO A 24 -31.73 -14.19 38.08
CA PRO A 24 -30.83 -13.93 36.97
C PRO A 24 -31.11 -14.99 35.89
N PHE A 25 -31.36 -14.54 34.66
CA PHE A 25 -31.45 -15.44 33.52
C PHE A 25 -30.09 -16.10 33.33
N LYS A 26 -30.06 -17.44 33.43
CA LYS A 26 -28.84 -18.20 33.13
C LYS A 26 -28.74 -18.31 31.61
N ALA A 27 -27.96 -17.43 30.98
CA ALA A 27 -27.64 -17.55 29.56
C ALA A 27 -26.85 -18.86 29.35
N VAL A 28 -27.47 -19.82 28.66
CA VAL A 28 -26.77 -21.02 28.19
C VAL A 28 -26.04 -20.62 26.91
N VAL A 29 -24.77 -20.25 27.05
CA VAL A 29 -23.85 -20.16 25.91
C VAL A 29 -23.62 -21.60 25.45
N LYS A 30 -24.18 -21.97 24.29
CA LYS A 30 -23.73 -23.16 23.57
C LYS A 30 -22.28 -22.90 23.19
N GLY A 31 -21.37 -23.52 23.93
CA GLY A 31 -19.95 -23.51 23.62
C GLY A 31 -19.73 -24.18 22.27
N ASN A 32 -19.15 -23.43 21.34
CA ASN A 32 -18.15 -24.00 20.47
C ASN A 32 -16.80 -23.69 21.11
N GLU A 33 -15.98 -24.72 21.13
CA GLU A 33 -14.80 -24.88 21.97
C GLU A 33 -13.71 -23.88 21.62
N THR A 34 -12.98 -23.48 22.65
CA THR A 34 -11.78 -22.67 22.63
C THR A 34 -10.76 -23.21 21.63
N GLN A 35 -10.44 -22.42 20.60
CA GLN A 35 -9.06 -22.34 20.11
C GLN A 35 -8.49 -21.01 20.57
N GLU A 36 -7.46 -21.08 21.42
CA GLU A 36 -6.59 -19.96 21.69
C GLU A 36 -5.70 -19.70 20.47
N LYS A 37 -6.27 -19.05 19.47
CA LYS A 37 -5.52 -18.30 18.47
C LYS A 37 -6.19 -16.95 18.37
N LYS A 38 -5.56 -15.95 19.00
CA LYS A 38 -5.88 -14.53 18.77
C LYS A 38 -5.34 -14.09 17.40
N GLU A 39 -5.54 -14.92 16.38
CA GLU A 39 -5.30 -14.57 14.99
C GLU A 39 -6.67 -14.17 14.45
N ILE A 40 -6.79 -12.90 14.05
CA ILE A 40 -8.04 -12.34 13.50
C ILE A 40 -8.39 -13.01 12.16
N TRP A 41 -7.46 -13.75 11.56
CA TRP A 41 -7.56 -14.41 10.26
C TRP A 41 -7.07 -15.85 10.36
N ASP A 42 -7.80 -16.79 9.76
CA ASP A 42 -7.34 -18.16 9.57
C ASP A 42 -6.47 -18.26 8.29
N GLY A 43 -5.53 -19.20 8.24
CA GLY A 43 -4.56 -19.31 7.14
C GLY A 43 -5.21 -19.61 5.78
N ASP A 44 -6.38 -20.26 5.80
CA ASP A 44 -7.20 -20.55 4.61
C ASP A 44 -8.10 -19.37 4.19
N GLU A 45 -8.29 -18.35 5.05
CA GLU A 45 -9.09 -17.15 4.75
C GLU A 45 -8.28 -16.05 4.07
N VAL A 46 -6.95 -16.17 4.03
CA VAL A 46 -6.07 -15.28 3.27
C VAL A 46 -5.83 -15.92 1.90
N PRO A 47 -6.42 -15.39 0.81
CA PRO A 47 -6.18 -15.96 -0.51
C PRO A 47 -4.68 -15.88 -0.86
N GLU A 48 -4.08 -17.00 -1.26
CA GLU A 48 -2.67 -17.09 -1.72
C GLU A 48 -2.44 -16.39 -3.07
N THR A 49 -3.48 -15.81 -3.67
CA THR A 49 -3.32 -14.96 -4.84
C THR A 49 -2.49 -13.77 -4.42
N GLU A 50 -1.28 -13.68 -4.99
CA GLU A 50 -0.48 -12.47 -5.03
C GLU A 50 -1.44 -11.30 -5.16
N VAL A 51 -1.56 -10.51 -4.10
CA VAL A 51 -2.14 -9.17 -4.18
C VAL A 51 -1.22 -8.40 -5.13
N VAL A 52 -1.44 -8.58 -6.44
CA VAL A 52 -1.35 -7.50 -7.42
C VAL A 52 -1.94 -6.34 -6.67
N ALA A 53 -1.11 -5.35 -6.36
CA ALA A 53 -1.52 -4.14 -5.69
C ALA A 53 -2.60 -3.51 -6.57
N ASP A 54 -3.84 -3.94 -6.34
CA ASP A 54 -4.95 -3.66 -7.19
C ASP A 54 -5.21 -2.18 -6.98
N ASP A 55 -5.19 -1.43 -8.07
CA ASP A 55 -5.57 -0.02 -8.08
C ASP A 55 -7.06 0.18 -7.69
N ASN A 56 -7.76 -0.92 -7.36
CA ASN A 56 -9.16 -0.99 -6.98
C ASN A 56 -9.46 -0.77 -5.49
N GLU A 57 -8.47 -0.56 -4.63
CA GLU A 57 -8.74 0.18 -3.38
C GLU A 57 -8.92 1.64 -3.79
N GLU A 58 -10.15 2.16 -3.75
CA GLU A 58 -10.48 3.57 -4.00
C GLU A 58 -9.63 4.47 -3.09
N ASP A 59 -8.44 4.81 -3.59
CA ASP A 59 -7.46 5.61 -2.89
C ASP A 59 -7.68 7.06 -3.30
N ASP A 60 -8.14 7.89 -2.38
CA ASP A 60 -8.41 9.32 -2.62
C ASP A 60 -7.16 10.13 -3.00
N ARG A 61 -5.96 9.52 -3.01
CA ARG A 61 -4.70 10.19 -3.38
C ARG A 61 -4.63 10.46 -4.87
N GLU A 62 -4.21 11.67 -5.21
CA GLU A 62 -4.00 12.07 -6.61
C GLU A 62 -2.78 11.35 -7.22
N GLU A 63 -2.87 11.04 -8.51
CA GLU A 63 -1.72 10.58 -9.28
C GLU A 63 -0.78 11.76 -9.58
N PRO A 64 0.53 11.65 -9.29
CA PRO A 64 1.49 12.70 -9.58
C PRO A 64 1.86 12.72 -11.07
N ASP A 65 2.18 13.90 -11.60
CA ASP A 65 2.74 14.04 -12.95
C ASP A 65 4.05 13.26 -13.08
N TYR A 66 4.12 12.36 -14.06
CA TYR A 66 5.33 11.60 -14.36
C TYR A 66 5.73 11.65 -15.85
N GLU A 67 7.03 11.50 -16.10
CA GLU A 67 7.62 11.45 -17.42
C GLU A 67 8.57 10.23 -17.49
N ILE A 68 8.35 9.36 -18.47
CA ILE A 68 9.22 8.21 -18.74
C ILE A 68 10.16 8.59 -19.89
N LEU A 69 11.45 8.47 -19.65
CA LEU A 69 12.50 8.72 -20.62
C LEU A 69 13.39 7.50 -20.77
N TYR A 70 14.02 7.36 -21.93
CA TYR A 70 14.99 6.30 -22.19
C TYR A 70 16.37 6.92 -22.40
N LYS A 71 17.39 6.25 -21.86
CA LYS A 71 18.79 6.67 -21.98
C LYS A 71 19.61 5.55 -22.60
N GLN A 72 20.31 5.89 -23.67
CA GLN A 72 21.23 5.01 -24.40
C GLN A 72 22.66 5.47 -24.18
N SER A 73 23.56 4.53 -23.90
CA SER A 73 24.99 4.82 -23.81
C SER A 73 25.60 4.66 -25.19
N VAL A 74 25.81 5.77 -25.92
CA VAL A 74 26.45 5.76 -27.25
C VAL A 74 27.95 6.03 -27.14
N GLY A 75 28.75 5.17 -27.76
CA GLY A 75 30.19 5.35 -27.90
C GLY A 75 30.57 6.11 -29.18
N ALA A 76 31.86 6.44 -29.33
CA ALA A 76 32.34 7.07 -30.57
C ALA A 76 32.28 6.09 -31.75
N GLU A 77 32.48 4.80 -31.49
CA GLU A 77 32.32 3.70 -32.43
C GLU A 77 30.89 3.57 -32.98
N ASP A 78 29.88 3.86 -32.16
CA ASP A 78 28.47 3.86 -32.57
C ASP A 78 28.18 5.04 -33.49
N VAL A 79 28.64 6.23 -33.09
CA VAL A 79 28.31 7.49 -33.79
C VAL A 79 29.11 7.66 -35.08
N TYR A 80 30.40 7.34 -35.06
CA TYR A 80 31.30 7.61 -36.18
C TYR A 80 31.58 6.39 -37.06
N MET A 81 31.51 5.18 -36.51
CA MET A 81 31.82 3.94 -37.27
C MET A 81 30.61 3.04 -37.47
N ASN A 82 29.46 3.36 -36.85
CA ASN A 82 28.24 2.55 -36.91
C ASN A 82 28.49 1.08 -36.52
N MET A 83 29.41 0.83 -35.58
CA MET A 83 29.91 -0.52 -35.26
C MET A 83 29.20 -1.20 -34.09
N GLY A 84 28.57 -0.48 -33.16
CA GLY A 84 27.94 -1.14 -32.00
C GLY A 84 26.47 -1.50 -32.18
N PHE A 85 25.96 -1.48 -33.42
CA PHE A 85 24.63 -1.98 -33.78
C PHE A 85 23.46 -1.37 -32.98
N LYS A 86 23.68 -0.21 -32.36
CA LYS A 86 22.63 0.51 -31.63
C LYS A 86 21.87 1.42 -32.59
N ASP A 87 20.55 1.33 -32.55
CA ASP A 87 19.66 2.19 -33.32
C ASP A 87 19.00 3.25 -32.42
N LEU A 88 18.26 4.17 -33.03
CA LEU A 88 17.50 5.22 -32.31
C LEU A 88 16.21 4.69 -31.68
N SER A 89 15.95 3.38 -31.76
CA SER A 89 14.77 2.78 -31.16
C SER A 89 14.89 2.71 -29.64
N SER A 90 13.73 2.61 -29.00
CA SER A 90 13.66 2.28 -27.57
C SER A 90 14.24 0.89 -27.28
N MET A 91 14.36 -0.01 -28.27
CA MET A 91 14.91 -1.35 -28.06
C MET A 91 16.39 -1.31 -27.69
N SER A 92 17.17 -0.42 -28.32
CA SER A 92 18.61 -0.24 -28.05
C SER A 92 18.93 0.59 -26.81
N CYS A 93 17.93 1.08 -26.07
CA CYS A 93 18.17 1.86 -24.85
C CYS A 93 18.57 0.97 -23.67
N ASP A 94 19.60 1.36 -22.93
CA ASP A 94 20.17 0.60 -21.80
C ASP A 94 19.48 0.89 -20.47
N LYS A 95 18.95 2.11 -20.30
CA LYS A 95 18.41 2.60 -19.02
C LYS A 95 17.08 3.29 -19.22
N ILE A 96 16.17 3.10 -18.28
CA ILE A 96 14.93 3.87 -18.15
C ILE A 96 15.14 4.95 -17.09
N VAL A 97 14.66 6.16 -17.37
CA VAL A 97 14.71 7.30 -16.47
C VAL A 97 13.28 7.77 -16.24
N ILE A 98 12.79 7.62 -15.02
CA ILE A 98 11.44 8.01 -14.64
C ILE A 98 11.55 9.25 -13.77
N LYS A 99 10.96 10.36 -14.23
CA LYS A 99 10.85 11.59 -13.45
C LYS A 99 9.44 11.73 -12.94
N ILE A 100 9.30 11.96 -11.64
CA ILE A 100 8.02 12.10 -10.97
C ILE A 100 8.04 13.42 -10.23
N LYS A 101 7.07 14.29 -10.49
CA LYS A 101 6.93 15.56 -9.79
C LYS A 101 6.11 15.35 -8.53
N LEU A 102 6.68 15.68 -7.38
CA LEU A 102 6.05 15.48 -6.07
C LEU A 102 6.05 16.81 -5.30
N PRO A 103 5.29 17.82 -5.74
CA PRO A 103 5.30 19.13 -5.08
C PRO A 103 4.89 19.00 -3.61
N ASP A 104 5.53 19.78 -2.75
CA ASP A 104 5.30 19.84 -1.30
C ASP A 104 5.55 18.54 -0.52
N THR A 105 6.24 17.55 -1.10
CA THR A 105 6.56 16.29 -0.42
C THR A 105 8.01 16.24 0.05
N PRO A 106 8.29 16.02 1.35
CA PRO A 106 9.66 15.81 1.84
C PRO A 106 10.15 14.39 1.54
N ILE A 107 11.45 14.24 1.26
CA ILE A 107 12.08 12.95 0.94
C ILE A 107 11.81 11.85 1.97
N ASN A 108 11.71 12.21 3.25
CA ASN A 108 11.48 11.25 4.36
C ASN A 108 10.13 10.53 4.29
N LYS A 109 9.19 11.03 3.48
CA LYS A 109 7.84 10.46 3.34
C LYS A 109 7.61 9.82 1.96
N VAL A 110 8.67 9.66 1.17
CA VAL A 110 8.59 9.06 -0.17
C VAL A 110 9.07 7.62 -0.07
N ASP A 111 8.14 6.69 -0.27
CA ASP A 111 8.43 5.27 -0.35
C ASP A 111 8.39 4.83 -1.81
N VAL A 112 9.53 4.33 -2.32
CA VAL A 112 9.65 3.80 -3.68
C VAL A 112 9.83 2.30 -3.59
N THR A 113 8.90 1.55 -4.17
CA THR A 113 8.97 0.10 -4.32
C THR A 113 9.11 -0.22 -5.80
N LEU A 114 10.21 -0.85 -6.16
CA LEU A 114 10.51 -1.24 -7.53
C LEU A 114 10.58 -2.75 -7.63
N THR A 115 9.78 -3.31 -8.53
CA THR A 115 9.83 -4.70 -8.96
C THR A 115 10.39 -4.77 -10.38
N SER A 116 10.63 -5.97 -10.89
CA SER A 116 11.13 -6.20 -12.25
C SER A 116 10.27 -5.57 -13.36
N SER A 117 8.96 -5.45 -13.15
CA SER A 117 8.01 -4.93 -14.15
C SER A 117 7.12 -3.81 -13.64
N THR A 118 7.13 -3.50 -12.34
CA THR A 118 6.21 -2.53 -11.74
C THR A 118 6.96 -1.54 -10.86
N LEU A 119 6.51 -0.29 -10.90
CA LEU A 119 6.98 0.79 -10.04
C LEU A 119 5.80 1.30 -9.22
N LEU A 120 5.96 1.24 -7.89
CA LEU A 120 5.01 1.80 -6.95
C LEU A 120 5.70 2.93 -6.18
N VAL A 121 5.18 4.14 -6.29
CA VAL A 121 5.61 5.28 -5.48
C VAL A 121 4.47 5.67 -4.56
N ARG A 122 4.75 5.65 -3.25
CA ARG A 122 3.81 6.00 -2.21
C ARG A 122 4.30 7.24 -1.47
N CYS A 123 3.41 8.21 -1.39
CA CYS A 123 3.54 9.40 -0.56
C CYS A 123 2.22 9.57 0.22
N PRO A 124 2.21 10.42 1.27
CA PRO A 124 0.97 10.72 1.98
C PRO A 124 -0.08 11.40 1.10
N LYS A 125 0.35 12.18 0.10
CA LYS A 125 -0.53 12.97 -0.78
C LYS A 125 -0.74 12.31 -2.15
N TYR A 126 0.27 11.60 -2.65
CA TYR A 126 0.29 11.04 -3.99
C TYR A 126 0.53 9.54 -3.95
N LYS A 127 -0.10 8.82 -4.86
CA LYS A 127 0.18 7.40 -5.14
C LYS A 127 0.37 7.27 -6.64
N LEU A 128 1.40 6.54 -7.04
CA LEU A 128 1.62 6.20 -8.43
C LEU A 128 1.90 4.71 -8.52
N TYR A 129 1.04 3.98 -9.21
CA TYR A 129 1.30 2.64 -9.68
C TYR A 129 1.55 2.70 -11.19
N LEU A 130 2.67 2.15 -11.64
CA LEU A 130 3.06 2.17 -13.03
C LEU A 130 3.62 0.81 -13.43
N GLU A 131 3.02 0.21 -14.45
CA GLU A 131 3.59 -0.95 -15.12
C GLU A 131 4.59 -0.52 -16.18
N LEU A 132 5.80 -1.06 -16.10
CA LEU A 132 6.89 -0.72 -17.00
C LEU A 132 6.77 -1.55 -18.29
N PRO A 133 6.91 -0.93 -19.48
CA PRO A 133 6.80 -1.64 -20.75
C PRO A 133 7.96 -2.62 -20.99
N ARG A 134 9.05 -2.51 -20.23
CA ARG A 134 10.19 -3.42 -20.28
C ARG A 134 10.61 -3.80 -18.88
N GLN A 135 11.14 -5.01 -18.76
CA GLN A 135 11.70 -5.50 -17.51
C GLN A 135 12.97 -4.73 -17.15
N VAL A 136 13.11 -4.42 -15.87
CA VAL A 136 14.22 -3.65 -15.31
C VAL A 136 14.94 -4.45 -14.24
N GLN A 137 16.19 -4.08 -13.99
CA GLN A 137 16.98 -4.62 -12.89
C GLN A 137 16.72 -3.78 -11.64
N ASP A 138 15.89 -4.31 -10.75
CA ASP A 138 15.52 -3.73 -9.46
C ASP A 138 16.75 -3.38 -8.59
N LYS A 139 17.77 -4.24 -8.59
CA LYS A 139 18.95 -4.12 -7.70
C LYS A 139 19.96 -3.05 -8.12
N GLU A 140 20.02 -2.71 -9.40
CA GLU A 140 21.02 -1.77 -9.95
C GLU A 140 20.44 -0.35 -10.19
N GLY A 141 19.20 -0.12 -9.77
CA GLY A 141 18.54 1.18 -9.87
C GLY A 141 19.21 2.26 -9.02
N LYS A 142 19.26 3.49 -9.55
CA LYS A 142 19.68 4.69 -8.83
C LYS A 142 18.50 5.64 -8.69
N ALA A 143 18.24 6.09 -7.47
CA ALA A 143 17.22 7.10 -7.17
C ALA A 143 17.89 8.39 -6.70
N GLU A 144 17.51 9.52 -7.30
CA GLU A 144 17.96 10.86 -6.94
C GLU A 144 16.73 11.72 -6.69
N PHE A 145 16.64 12.34 -5.51
CA PHE A 145 15.56 13.26 -5.18
C PHE A 145 16.10 14.69 -5.10
N ASP A 146 15.54 15.59 -5.91
CA ASP A 146 15.87 17.01 -5.85
C ASP A 146 14.90 17.72 -4.89
N SER A 147 15.37 18.07 -3.70
CA SER A 147 14.55 18.75 -2.68
C SER A 147 14.13 20.17 -3.05
N LYS A 148 14.77 20.82 -4.04
CA LYS A 148 14.43 22.20 -4.44
C LYS A 148 13.23 22.23 -5.38
N LYS A 149 13.16 21.25 -6.27
CA LYS A 149 12.08 21.10 -7.25
C LYS A 149 11.01 20.11 -6.80
N SER A 150 11.32 19.33 -5.78
CA SER A 150 10.56 18.16 -5.33
C SER A 150 10.32 17.16 -6.47
N ASP A 151 11.35 16.96 -7.31
CA ASP A 151 11.34 16.00 -8.40
C ASP A 151 12.11 14.75 -7.98
N LEU A 152 11.46 13.59 -8.08
CA LEU A 152 12.08 12.29 -7.92
C LEU A 152 12.53 11.78 -9.29
N LYS A 153 13.81 11.42 -9.41
CA LYS A 153 14.39 10.85 -10.62
C LYS A 153 14.93 9.46 -10.34
N LEU A 154 14.35 8.47 -11.01
CA LEU A 154 14.77 7.08 -10.97
C LEU A 154 15.52 6.75 -12.26
N THR A 155 16.72 6.20 -12.17
CA THR A 155 17.51 5.72 -13.32
C THR A 155 17.78 4.24 -13.11
N ILE A 156 17.13 3.39 -13.90
CA ILE A 156 17.14 1.94 -13.70
C ILE A 156 17.67 1.26 -14.97
N PRO A 157 18.62 0.31 -14.87
CA PRO A 157 19.04 -0.50 -16.02
C PRO A 157 17.92 -1.40 -16.51
N ILE A 158 17.84 -1.55 -17.84
CA ILE A 158 16.86 -2.38 -18.50
C ILE A 158 17.48 -3.76 -18.75
N VAL A 159 16.71 -4.82 -18.51
CA VAL A 159 17.14 -6.17 -18.85
C VAL A 159 17.14 -6.32 -20.37
N GLN A 160 18.31 -6.54 -20.96
CA GLN A 160 18.41 -6.81 -22.39
C GLN A 160 17.84 -8.21 -22.67
N ARG A 161 16.87 -8.28 -23.59
CA ARG A 161 16.30 -9.56 -24.03
C ARG A 161 17.39 -10.35 -24.76
N SER A 162 17.64 -11.56 -24.29
CA SER A 162 18.48 -12.49 -25.05
C SER A 162 17.71 -12.97 -26.28
N MET A 163 18.40 -13.19 -27.41
CA MET A 163 17.74 -13.63 -28.66
C MET A 163 16.85 -14.88 -28.50
N LYS A 164 17.10 -15.72 -27.48
CA LYS A 164 16.26 -16.88 -27.18
C LYS A 164 14.82 -16.51 -26.82
N GLN A 165 14.61 -15.44 -26.05
CA GLN A 165 13.27 -14.98 -25.68
C GLN A 165 12.51 -14.36 -26.85
N VAL A 166 13.21 -13.77 -27.81
CA VAL A 166 12.57 -13.17 -29.00
C VAL A 166 11.97 -14.26 -29.89
N ILE A 167 12.63 -15.42 -30.00
CA ILE A 167 12.18 -16.53 -30.85
C ILE A 167 10.95 -17.23 -30.24
N GLU A 168 10.80 -17.27 -28.91
CA GLU A 168 9.65 -17.93 -28.26
C GLU A 168 8.37 -17.08 -28.23
N GLU A 169 8.43 -15.75 -28.38
CA GLU A 169 7.23 -14.90 -28.45
C GLU A 169 6.60 -14.84 -29.87
N ASP A 170 7.35 -15.26 -30.91
CA ASP A 170 6.95 -15.16 -32.32
C ASP A 170 6.49 -16.51 -32.95
N TYR A 171 6.28 -17.56 -32.14
CA TYR A 171 5.75 -18.88 -32.55
C TYR A 171 4.68 -19.40 -31.59
#